data_AF-A0A2N1KNU7-F1
#
_entry.id   AF-A0A2N1KNU7-F1
#
_cell.length_a   1.000
_cell.length_b   1.000
_cell.length_c   1.000
_cell.angle_alpha   90.00
_cell.angle_beta   90.00
_cell.angle_gamma   90.00
#
_symmetry.space_group_name_H-M   'P 1'
#
loop_
_entity.id
_entity.type
_entity.pdbx_description
1 polymer ?
#
loop_
_entity_poly.entity_id
_entity_poly.type
_entity_poly.pdbx_seq_one_letter_code
_entity_poly.pdbx_strand_id
1 'polypeptide(L)'
;MKNIFSILALIAIIIVPLKVQAQIDINKLYGKHWRTKTYDIVKSHSTIPIYYRYEDKGALDYGSTTTFFHNDGKITGFNAGGWPAPGSYKLLPNNQIFIEGDEKASQITKLTDTEFSIEITQPYTTTLTNETYNITTKITYESFDPCTLYESLRSGNWDDPTLWTCQQVPSVNTNVQINKNHKIKVPSGYTAYAKNIILKGELDLQQNANLISSNK
;
A
#
# COMPACT_ATOMS: atom_id res chain seq x y z
N MET A 1 50.63 56.99 15.32
CA MET A 1 50.80 55.54 15.14
C MET A 1 49.43 54.87 15.32
N LYS A 2 48.73 54.55 14.22
CA LYS A 2 47.43 53.86 14.23
C LYS A 2 47.69 52.41 13.84
N ASN A 3 47.59 51.49 14.81
CA ASN A 3 47.67 50.05 14.56
C ASN A 3 46.36 49.57 13.95
N ILE A 4 46.40 49.20 12.67
CA ILE A 4 45.33 48.49 11.98
C ILE A 4 45.58 47.00 12.21
N PHE A 5 44.84 46.40 13.16
CA PHE A 5 44.76 44.94 13.28
C PHE A 5 43.76 44.43 12.25
N SER A 6 44.27 43.88 11.14
CA SER A 6 43.50 43.10 10.17
C SER A 6 43.04 41.79 10.82
N ILE A 7 41.75 41.67 11.09
CA ILE A 7 41.10 40.42 11.48
C ILE A 7 40.93 39.58 10.19
N LEU A 8 41.84 38.63 9.95
CA LEU A 8 41.59 37.54 9.00
C LEU A 8 40.62 36.55 9.65
N ALA A 9 39.34 36.63 9.29
CA ALA A 9 38.39 35.57 9.60
C ALA A 9 38.67 34.36 8.69
N LEU A 10 39.29 33.33 9.25
CA LEU A 10 39.51 32.04 8.59
C LEU A 10 38.14 31.33 8.46
N ILE A 11 37.51 31.40 7.29
CA ILE A 11 36.30 30.61 6.99
C ILE A 11 36.73 29.16 6.80
N ALA A 12 36.61 28.36 7.85
CA ALA A 12 36.72 26.91 7.75
C ALA A 12 35.49 26.37 7.01
N ILE A 13 35.64 26.03 5.73
CA ILE A 13 34.61 25.31 4.97
C ILE A 13 34.55 23.89 5.54
N ILE A 14 33.57 23.61 6.39
CA ILE A 14 33.26 22.25 6.85
C ILE A 14 32.61 21.52 5.68
N ILE A 15 33.40 20.75 4.94
CA ILE A 15 32.89 19.80 3.94
C ILE A 15 32.28 18.63 4.71
N VAL A 16 30.97 18.68 4.95
CA VAL A 16 30.25 17.50 5.45
C VAL A 16 30.16 16.51 4.29
N PRO A 17 30.70 15.28 4.42
CA PRO A 17 30.58 14.30 3.35
C PRO A 17 29.09 14.00 3.13
N LEU A 18 28.59 14.29 1.92
CA LEU A 18 27.27 13.82 1.52
C LEU A 18 27.29 12.29 1.60
N LYS A 19 26.41 11.72 2.44
CA LYS A 19 26.13 10.28 2.37
C LYS A 19 25.48 10.03 1.01
N VAL A 20 26.25 9.52 0.06
CA VAL A 20 25.71 9.02 -1.20
C VAL A 20 24.88 7.79 -0.88
N GLN A 21 23.57 7.94 -0.89
CA GLN A 21 22.67 6.80 -0.76
C GLN A 21 22.84 5.92 -2.01
N ALA A 22 22.98 4.61 -1.82
CA ALA A 22 23.06 3.68 -2.94
C ALA A 22 21.83 3.89 -3.86
N GLN A 23 22.09 3.92 -5.16
CA GLN A 23 21.03 4.06 -6.15
C GLN A 23 20.13 2.81 -6.09
N ILE A 24 18.82 3.04 -6.00
CA ILE A 24 17.84 1.95 -6.03
C ILE A 24 17.59 1.52 -7.48
N ASP A 25 17.61 0.21 -7.73
CA ASP A 25 17.20 -0.36 -9.02
C ASP A 25 15.69 -0.30 -9.15
N ILE A 26 15.20 0.75 -9.80
CA ILE A 26 13.77 1.04 -9.88
C ILE A 26 13.00 0.07 -10.77
N ASN A 27 13.69 -0.69 -11.63
CA ASN A 27 13.03 -1.69 -12.47
C ASN A 27 12.36 -2.79 -11.63
N LYS A 28 12.83 -2.99 -10.39
CA LYS A 28 12.24 -3.94 -9.45
C LYS A 28 10.84 -3.54 -9.00
N LEU A 29 10.43 -2.28 -9.16
CA LEU A 29 9.09 -1.80 -8.82
C LEU A 29 8.03 -2.32 -9.80
N TYR A 30 8.41 -2.54 -11.06
CA TYR A 30 7.51 -2.84 -12.16
C TYR A 30 7.19 -4.33 -12.30
N GLY A 31 6.07 -4.62 -12.96
CA GLY A 31 5.68 -5.99 -13.29
C GLY A 31 5.26 -6.84 -12.07
N LYS A 32 5.08 -6.21 -10.90
CA LYS A 32 4.73 -6.87 -9.64
C LYS A 32 3.51 -6.24 -9.01
N HIS A 33 2.70 -7.08 -8.38
CA HIS A 33 1.65 -6.62 -7.49
C HIS A 33 2.24 -6.47 -6.09
N TRP A 34 2.02 -5.31 -5.51
CA TRP A 34 2.45 -4.95 -4.17
C TRP A 34 1.22 -4.92 -3.28
N ARG A 35 1.25 -5.63 -2.16
CA ARG A 35 0.22 -5.53 -1.13
C ARG A 35 0.82 -4.91 0.12
N THR A 36 0.05 -4.09 0.82
CA THR A 36 0.57 -3.52 2.06
C THR A 36 0.70 -4.59 3.13
N LYS A 37 1.86 -4.59 3.81
CA LYS A 37 2.22 -5.52 4.87
C LYS A 37 2.22 -4.85 6.25
N THR A 38 2.93 -3.74 6.42
CA THR A 38 3.02 -3.01 7.69
C THR A 38 2.95 -1.49 7.52
N TYR A 39 2.53 -0.83 8.59
CA TYR A 39 2.56 0.61 8.77
C TYR A 39 3.19 0.90 10.14
N ASP A 40 4.36 1.55 10.14
CA ASP A 40 5.15 1.78 11.34
C ASP A 40 5.41 3.28 11.53
N ILE A 41 5.18 3.82 12.73
CA ILE A 41 5.58 5.19 13.06
C ILE A 41 7.04 5.14 13.47
N VAL A 42 7.93 5.59 12.59
CA VAL A 42 9.40 5.50 12.78
C VAL A 42 9.99 6.73 13.45
N LYS A 43 9.33 7.88 13.39
CA LYS A 43 9.76 9.08 14.10
C LYS A 43 8.57 9.93 14.52
N SER A 44 8.42 10.13 15.83
CA SER A 44 7.53 11.12 16.43
C SER A 44 8.33 12.01 17.38
N HIS A 45 7.87 13.25 17.56
CA HIS A 45 8.36 14.08 18.67
C HIS A 45 7.88 13.40 19.96
N SER A 46 8.83 13.10 20.85
CA SER A 46 8.68 12.50 22.19
C SER A 46 7.24 12.26 22.66
N THR A 47 6.84 10.99 22.74
CA THR A 47 5.64 10.53 23.48
C THR A 47 4.36 11.34 23.23
N ILE A 48 4.06 11.68 21.98
CA ILE A 48 2.68 11.98 21.62
C ILE A 48 1.99 10.61 21.48
N PRO A 49 1.08 10.21 22.39
CA PRO A 49 0.19 9.11 22.10
C PRO A 49 -0.70 9.60 20.95
N ILE A 50 -0.36 9.17 19.74
CA ILE A 50 -1.16 9.48 18.57
C ILE A 50 -2.43 8.62 18.70
N TYR A 51 -3.41 9.15 19.43
CA TYR A 51 -4.78 8.68 19.39
C TYR A 51 -5.36 9.13 18.05
N TYR A 52 -5.11 8.34 17.00
CA TYR A 52 -5.77 8.52 15.72
C TYR A 52 -7.26 8.20 15.91
N ARG A 53 -8.06 9.23 16.18
CA ARG A 53 -9.52 9.15 16.22
C ARG A 53 -10.05 9.78 14.93
N TYR A 54 -10.33 8.93 13.94
CA TYR A 54 -11.05 9.33 12.72
C TYR A 54 -12.53 9.44 13.06
N GLU A 55 -13.11 10.65 13.04
CA GLU A 55 -14.52 10.85 13.36
C GLU A 55 -15.49 10.60 12.20
N ASP A 56 -15.03 10.33 10.96
CA ASP A 56 -15.97 9.93 9.87
C ASP A 56 -15.49 8.80 8.94
N LYS A 57 -14.30 8.23 9.17
CA LYS A 57 -13.82 6.98 8.52
C LYS A 57 -12.97 6.16 9.50
N GLY A 58 -13.57 5.91 10.66
CA GLY A 58 -12.99 5.25 11.82
C GLY A 58 -12.71 3.76 11.60
N ALA A 59 -11.55 3.48 11.03
CA ALA A 59 -10.61 2.43 11.43
C ALA A 59 -9.38 2.58 10.53
N LEU A 60 -8.22 2.19 11.05
CA LEU A 60 -7.22 1.53 10.22
C LEU A 60 -7.85 0.22 9.66
N ASP A 61 -8.96 0.29 8.92
CA ASP A 61 -9.40 -0.76 8.01
C ASP A 61 -8.55 -0.58 6.75
N TYR A 62 -7.23 -0.71 6.92
CA TYR A 62 -6.31 -0.91 5.83
C TYR A 62 -6.48 -2.36 5.40
N GLY A 63 -7.66 -2.67 4.85
CA GLY A 63 -7.80 -3.80 3.95
C GLY A 63 -6.62 -3.78 2.98
N SER A 64 -6.07 -4.94 2.68
CA SER A 64 -4.87 -5.08 1.85
C SER A 64 -5.02 -4.29 0.55
N THR A 65 -4.48 -3.06 0.50
CA THR A 65 -4.42 -2.31 -0.74
C THR A 65 -3.46 -3.07 -1.64
N THR A 66 -3.86 -3.26 -2.88
CA THR A 66 -3.03 -3.88 -3.90
C THR A 66 -2.69 -2.80 -4.90
N THR A 67 -1.42 -2.71 -5.27
CA THR A 67 -0.90 -1.67 -6.14
C THR A 67 0.01 -2.31 -7.18
N PHE A 68 -0.11 -1.88 -8.43
CA PHE A 68 0.72 -2.30 -9.53
C PHE A 68 1.23 -1.05 -10.24
N PHE A 69 2.56 -0.93 -10.30
CA PHE A 69 3.24 0.20 -10.92
C PHE A 69 3.59 -0.13 -12.36
N HIS A 70 3.12 0.71 -13.27
CA HIS A 70 3.43 0.63 -14.70
C HIS A 70 4.65 1.48 -15.02
N ASN A 71 5.43 1.08 -16.02
CA ASN A 71 6.61 1.84 -16.46
C ASN A 71 6.28 3.19 -17.12
N ASP A 72 5.01 3.41 -17.49
CA ASP A 72 4.50 4.66 -18.07
C ASP A 72 4.09 5.70 -17.00
N GLY A 73 4.38 5.44 -15.73
CA GLY A 73 4.04 6.35 -14.63
C GLY A 73 2.61 6.17 -14.11
N LYS A 74 1.88 5.12 -14.52
CA LYS A 74 0.56 4.83 -13.97
C LYS A 74 0.59 3.85 -12.81
N ILE A 75 -0.43 3.93 -11.97
CA ILE A 75 -0.77 2.98 -10.93
C ILE A 75 -2.12 2.37 -11.25
N THR A 76 -2.23 1.06 -11.09
CA THR A 76 -3.51 0.36 -10.99
C THR A 76 -3.56 -0.43 -9.70
N GLY A 77 -4.74 -0.78 -9.24
CA GLY A 77 -4.87 -1.51 -7.99
C GLY A 77 -6.26 -1.44 -7.41
N PHE A 78 -6.37 -1.89 -6.17
CA PHE A 78 -7.60 -1.86 -5.40
C PHE A 78 -7.34 -1.25 -4.03
N ASN A 79 -8.27 -0.41 -3.57
CA ASN A 79 -8.24 0.12 -2.21
C ASN A 79 -8.66 -0.94 -1.19
N ALA A 80 -8.66 -0.57 0.10
CA ALA A 80 -9.04 -1.46 1.19
C ALA A 80 -10.48 -2.03 1.06
N GLY A 81 -11.37 -1.32 0.38
CA GLY A 81 -12.74 -1.75 0.11
C GLY A 81 -12.89 -2.53 -1.20
N GLY A 82 -11.79 -2.89 -1.88
CA GLY A 82 -11.80 -3.64 -3.13
C GLY A 82 -12.21 -2.86 -4.37
N TRP A 83 -12.30 -1.54 -4.28
CA TRP A 83 -12.64 -0.72 -5.43
C TRP A 83 -11.38 -0.36 -6.22
N PRO A 84 -11.46 -0.34 -7.58
CA PRO A 84 -10.35 0.10 -8.40
C PRO A 84 -9.85 1.47 -7.96
N ALA A 85 -8.53 1.58 -7.78
CA ALA A 85 -7.86 2.81 -7.37
C ALA A 85 -6.75 3.15 -8.39
N PRO A 86 -7.12 3.58 -9.61
CA PRO A 86 -6.14 4.04 -10.58
C PRO A 86 -5.51 5.36 -10.13
N GLY A 87 -4.27 5.59 -10.52
CA GLY A 87 -3.57 6.84 -10.24
C GLY A 87 -2.32 7.00 -11.11
N SER A 88 -1.52 8.01 -10.81
CA SER A 88 -0.24 8.26 -11.45
C SER A 88 0.85 8.44 -10.42
N TYR A 89 2.10 8.21 -10.80
CA TYR A 89 3.26 8.49 -9.98
C TYR A 89 4.41 9.04 -10.81
N LYS A 90 5.35 9.69 -10.13
CA LYS A 90 6.60 10.17 -10.68
C LYS A 90 7.75 9.73 -9.79
N LEU A 91 8.81 9.26 -10.42
CA LEU A 91 10.08 9.04 -9.76
C LEU A 91 10.86 10.34 -9.76
N LEU A 92 11.36 10.70 -8.60
CA LEU A 92 12.15 11.90 -8.38
C LEU A 92 13.59 11.49 -8.04
N PRO A 93 14.56 12.42 -8.17
CA PRO A 93 15.93 12.19 -7.74
C PRO A 93 16.02 11.72 -6.28
N ASN A 94 17.16 11.16 -5.89
CA ASN A 94 17.43 10.71 -4.51
C ASN A 94 16.46 9.64 -4.01
N ASN A 95 16.06 8.71 -4.90
CA ASN A 95 15.19 7.58 -4.57
C ASN A 95 13.82 8.03 -4.01
N GLN A 96 13.22 9.08 -4.56
CA GLN A 96 11.92 9.57 -4.13
C GLN A 96 10.82 9.15 -5.10
N ILE A 97 9.62 8.92 -4.58
CA ILE A 97 8.42 8.62 -5.36
C ILE A 97 7.30 9.58 -4.95
N PHE A 98 6.68 10.22 -5.93
CA PHE A 98 5.52 11.08 -5.72
C PHE A 98 4.31 10.42 -6.35
N ILE A 99 3.26 10.14 -5.56
CA ILE A 99 1.98 9.64 -6.06
C ILE A 99 1.05 10.83 -6.23
N GLU A 100 0.34 10.90 -7.36
CA GLU A 100 -0.60 11.97 -7.64
C GLU A 100 -1.72 12.02 -6.58
N GLY A 101 -1.91 13.19 -5.97
CA GLY A 101 -2.82 13.39 -4.83
C GLY A 101 -2.10 13.50 -3.49
N ASP A 102 -0.84 13.05 -3.40
CA ASP A 102 -0.04 13.24 -2.19
C ASP A 102 0.40 14.72 -2.07
N GLU A 103 0.52 15.19 -0.83
CA GLU A 103 1.07 16.53 -0.56
C GLU A 103 2.58 16.59 -0.80
N LYS A 104 3.29 15.48 -0.61
CA LYS A 104 4.75 15.38 -0.66
C LYS A 104 5.20 14.04 -1.22
N ALA A 105 6.40 14.04 -1.80
CA ALA A 105 7.04 12.80 -2.22
C ALA A 105 7.47 11.95 -1.02
N SER A 106 7.34 10.64 -1.18
CA SER A 106 7.82 9.63 -0.26
C SER A 106 9.27 9.25 -0.58
N GLN A 107 10.06 8.96 0.46
CA GLN A 107 11.40 8.41 0.29
C GLN A 107 11.33 6.90 0.13
N ILE A 108 11.85 6.34 -0.96
CA ILE A 108 12.04 4.90 -1.07
C ILE A 108 13.22 4.50 -0.18
N THR A 109 12.94 3.68 0.83
CA THR A 109 13.95 3.22 1.80
C THR A 109 14.41 1.80 1.54
N LYS A 110 13.60 1.00 0.84
CA LYS A 110 13.97 -0.34 0.39
C LYS A 110 13.19 -0.72 -0.86
N LEU A 111 13.86 -1.37 -1.81
CA LEU A 111 13.21 -1.99 -2.96
C LEU A 111 14.00 -3.24 -3.35
N THR A 112 13.37 -4.39 -3.19
CA THR A 112 13.90 -5.70 -3.57
C THR A 112 12.89 -6.40 -4.47
N ASP A 113 13.12 -7.69 -4.76
CA ASP A 113 12.15 -8.46 -5.53
C ASP A 113 10.89 -8.81 -4.75
N THR A 114 10.96 -8.77 -3.42
CA THR A 114 9.89 -9.20 -2.53
C THR A 114 9.37 -8.11 -1.60
N GLU A 115 10.08 -6.98 -1.49
CA GLU A 115 9.76 -5.93 -0.53
C GLU A 115 9.96 -4.54 -1.13
N PHE A 116 8.99 -3.67 -0.90
CA PHE A 116 9.05 -2.26 -1.25
C PHE A 116 8.69 -1.45 0.00
N SER A 117 9.55 -0.54 0.43
CA SER A 117 9.32 0.31 1.59
C SER A 117 9.49 1.77 1.25
N ILE A 118 8.56 2.57 1.74
CA ILE A 118 8.60 4.04 1.64
C ILE A 118 8.47 4.68 3.02
N GLU A 119 9.07 5.84 3.18
CA GLU A 119 8.89 6.71 4.34
C GLU A 119 8.28 8.04 3.91
N ILE A 120 7.27 8.48 4.65
CA ILE A 120 6.52 9.72 4.42
C ILE A 120 6.66 10.59 5.65
N THR A 121 7.13 11.83 5.47
CA THR A 121 7.17 12.83 6.55
C THR A 121 6.12 13.92 6.30
N GLN A 122 5.12 13.99 7.17
CA GLN A 122 4.03 14.95 7.06
C GLN A 122 3.89 15.79 8.34
N PRO A 123 3.50 17.07 8.21
CA PRO A 123 3.15 17.88 9.37
C PRO A 123 1.83 17.37 9.98
N TYR A 124 1.75 17.40 11.30
CA TYR A 124 0.57 17.04 12.06
C TYR A 124 0.37 18.09 13.15
N THR A 125 -0.79 18.76 13.15
CA THR A 125 -1.13 19.74 14.17
C THR A 125 -2.04 19.09 15.21
N THR A 126 -1.63 19.13 16.48
CA THR A 126 -2.47 18.58 17.56
C THR A 126 -3.67 19.49 17.82
N THR A 127 -4.83 18.92 18.12
CA THR A 127 -6.01 19.72 18.49
C THR A 127 -5.93 20.29 19.90
N LEU A 128 -5.12 19.69 20.78
CA LEU A 128 -5.00 20.11 22.18
C LEU A 128 -4.11 21.34 22.35
N THR A 129 -2.94 21.36 21.69
CA THR A 129 -1.95 22.43 21.82
C THR A 129 -1.86 23.33 20.59
N ASN A 130 -2.47 22.95 19.47
CA ASN A 130 -2.35 23.62 18.18
C ASN A 130 -0.89 23.73 17.68
N GLU A 131 -0.02 22.84 18.16
CA GLU A 131 1.37 22.76 17.74
C GLU A 131 1.52 21.76 16.59
N THR A 132 2.37 22.12 15.62
CA THR A 132 2.66 21.28 14.45
C THR A 132 3.95 20.49 14.64
N TYR A 133 3.88 19.19 14.40
CA TYR A 133 4.98 18.24 14.48
C TYR A 133 5.17 17.51 13.16
N ASN A 134 6.40 17.16 12.81
CA ASN A 134 6.65 16.26 11.68
C ASN A 134 6.58 14.81 12.15
N ILE A 135 5.62 14.05 11.63
CA ILE A 135 5.50 12.62 11.85
C ILE A 135 6.10 11.91 10.63
N THR A 136 6.97 10.93 10.87
CA THR A 136 7.45 10.04 9.81
C THR A 136 6.86 8.65 9.98
N THR A 137 6.17 8.19 8.94
CA THR A 137 5.58 6.86 8.86
C THR A 137 6.31 6.07 7.79
N LYS A 138 6.59 4.80 8.08
CA LYS A 138 7.12 3.82 7.14
C LYS A 138 5.99 2.90 6.70
N ILE A 139 5.85 2.72 5.40
CA ILE A 139 4.93 1.77 4.80
C ILE A 139 5.76 0.68 4.15
N THR A 140 5.46 -0.58 4.46
CA THR A 140 6.12 -1.73 3.86
C THR A 140 5.10 -2.52 3.05
N TYR A 141 5.44 -2.78 1.80
CA TYR A 141 4.73 -3.63 0.87
C TYR A 141 5.50 -4.92 0.64
N GLU A 142 4.77 -6.00 0.38
CA GLU A 142 5.32 -7.24 -0.11
C GLU A 142 4.82 -7.52 -1.53
N SER A 143 5.71 -8.08 -2.37
CA SER A 143 5.29 -8.55 -3.67
C SER A 143 4.46 -9.82 -3.51
N PHE A 144 3.42 -9.98 -4.32
CA PHE A 144 2.66 -11.22 -4.38
C PHE A 144 2.17 -11.51 -5.80
N ASP A 145 1.82 -12.78 -6.06
CA ASP A 145 1.12 -13.18 -7.27
C ASP A 145 -0.39 -13.25 -6.98
N PRO A 146 -1.20 -12.37 -7.59
CA PRO A 146 -2.64 -12.34 -7.35
C PRO A 146 -3.38 -13.58 -7.86
N CYS A 147 -2.73 -14.41 -8.69
CA CYS A 147 -3.33 -15.59 -9.32
C CYS A 147 -2.99 -16.91 -8.60
N THR A 148 -2.12 -16.88 -7.60
CA THR A 148 -1.83 -18.05 -6.74
C THR A 148 -3.00 -18.34 -5.76
N LEU A 149 -3.67 -17.30 -5.28
CA LEU A 149 -4.86 -17.36 -4.41
C LEU A 149 -5.82 -16.25 -4.82
N TYR A 150 -7.04 -16.62 -5.23
CA TYR A 150 -8.06 -15.65 -5.61
C TYR A 150 -8.76 -15.18 -4.34
N GLU A 151 -8.41 -13.98 -3.89
CA GLU A 151 -9.05 -13.37 -2.73
C GLU A 151 -10.21 -12.48 -3.18
N SER A 152 -11.32 -12.49 -2.44
CA SER A 152 -12.39 -11.52 -2.69
C SER A 152 -11.93 -10.13 -2.30
N LEU A 153 -12.08 -9.19 -3.24
CA LEU A 153 -11.74 -7.78 -3.06
C LEU A 153 -12.87 -7.03 -2.35
N ARG A 154 -14.12 -7.40 -2.59
CA ARG A 154 -15.33 -6.80 -2.00
C ARG A 154 -16.48 -7.81 -1.95
N SER A 155 -17.58 -7.43 -1.31
CA SER A 155 -18.86 -8.15 -1.46
C SER A 155 -19.41 -8.02 -2.89
N GLY A 156 -20.09 -9.05 -3.37
CA GLY A 156 -20.63 -9.08 -4.74
C GLY A 156 -20.95 -10.48 -5.23
N ASN A 157 -21.07 -10.64 -6.54
CA ASN A 157 -21.41 -11.94 -7.15
C ASN A 157 -20.15 -12.72 -7.51
N TRP A 158 -20.21 -14.05 -7.39
CA TRP A 158 -19.10 -14.95 -7.67
C TRP A 158 -18.60 -14.86 -9.13
N ASP A 159 -19.52 -14.63 -10.07
CA ASP A 159 -19.29 -14.56 -11.50
C ASP A 159 -18.78 -13.19 -11.98
N ASP A 160 -18.58 -12.22 -11.08
CA ASP A 160 -17.95 -10.93 -11.38
C ASP A 160 -16.42 -11.09 -11.35
N PRO A 161 -15.71 -11.05 -12.50
CA PRO A 161 -14.25 -11.18 -12.51
C PRO A 161 -13.56 -10.05 -11.72
N THR A 162 -14.16 -8.86 -11.64
CA THR A 162 -13.59 -7.71 -10.92
C THR A 162 -13.62 -7.86 -9.40
N LEU A 163 -14.32 -8.88 -8.90
CA LEU A 163 -14.39 -9.20 -7.47
C LEU A 163 -13.14 -9.94 -6.97
N TRP A 164 -12.34 -10.52 -7.87
CA TRP A 164 -11.23 -11.40 -7.51
C TRP A 164 -9.88 -10.74 -7.78
N THR A 165 -8.88 -11.00 -6.94
CA THR A 165 -7.52 -10.45 -7.07
C THR A 165 -6.88 -10.63 -8.46
N CYS A 166 -7.13 -11.77 -9.11
CA CYS A 166 -6.60 -12.09 -10.45
C CYS A 166 -7.49 -11.56 -11.60
N GLN A 167 -8.56 -10.82 -11.29
CA GLN A 167 -9.52 -10.29 -12.27
C GLN A 167 -10.14 -11.38 -13.17
N GLN A 168 -10.35 -12.56 -12.60
CA GLN A 168 -10.89 -13.74 -13.28
C GLN A 168 -11.86 -14.46 -12.36
N VAL A 169 -12.89 -15.08 -12.94
CA VAL A 169 -13.82 -15.92 -12.18
C VAL A 169 -13.09 -17.22 -11.79
N PRO A 170 -13.14 -17.65 -10.52
CA PRO A 170 -12.51 -18.90 -10.09
C PRO A 170 -12.97 -20.12 -10.87
N SER A 171 -12.03 -21.03 -11.11
CA SER A 171 -12.24 -22.31 -11.78
C SER A 171 -11.99 -23.49 -10.82
N VAL A 172 -12.21 -24.72 -11.30
CA VAL A 172 -11.92 -25.97 -10.55
C VAL A 172 -10.45 -26.12 -10.12
N ASN A 173 -9.54 -25.34 -10.70
CA ASN A 173 -8.11 -25.37 -10.39
C ASN A 173 -7.67 -24.23 -9.46
N THR A 174 -8.59 -23.32 -9.10
CA THR A 174 -8.27 -22.08 -8.40
C THR A 174 -8.49 -22.22 -6.90
N ASN A 175 -7.49 -21.87 -6.08
CA ASN A 175 -7.72 -21.68 -4.64
C ASN A 175 -8.42 -20.34 -4.41
N VAL A 176 -9.49 -20.33 -3.63
CA VAL A 176 -10.30 -19.14 -3.35
C VAL A 176 -10.27 -18.83 -1.86
N GLN A 177 -10.13 -17.55 -1.51
CA GLN A 177 -10.36 -17.04 -0.16
C GLN A 177 -11.44 -15.98 -0.19
N ILE A 178 -12.52 -16.18 0.56
CA ILE A 178 -13.49 -15.12 0.84
C ILE A 178 -12.99 -14.37 2.06
N ASN A 179 -12.56 -13.13 1.86
CA ASN A 179 -12.01 -12.28 2.90
C ASN A 179 -13.06 -11.93 3.97
N LYS A 180 -12.56 -11.61 5.17
CA LYS A 180 -13.40 -11.24 6.31
C LYS A 180 -14.30 -10.05 5.93
N ASN A 181 -15.53 -10.04 6.45
CA ASN A 181 -16.56 -9.02 6.18
C ASN A 181 -17.07 -8.98 4.73
N HIS A 182 -16.57 -9.82 3.82
CA HIS A 182 -17.12 -9.93 2.47
C HIS A 182 -18.26 -10.95 2.44
N LYS A 183 -19.32 -10.61 1.70
CA LYS A 183 -20.43 -11.51 1.39
C LYS A 183 -20.47 -11.76 -0.11
N ILE A 184 -20.15 -12.99 -0.50
CA ILE A 184 -20.13 -13.41 -1.91
C ILE A 184 -21.40 -14.18 -2.21
N LYS A 185 -22.11 -13.78 -3.27
CA LYS A 185 -23.32 -14.44 -3.74
C LYS A 185 -23.01 -15.30 -4.94
N VAL A 186 -23.38 -16.57 -4.90
CA VAL A 186 -23.41 -17.41 -6.10
C VAL A 186 -24.78 -17.22 -6.74
N PRO A 187 -24.88 -16.66 -7.96
CA PRO A 187 -26.18 -16.31 -8.57
C PRO A 187 -27.12 -17.51 -8.72
N SER A 188 -28.42 -17.22 -8.84
CA SER A 188 -29.45 -18.25 -9.00
C SER A 188 -29.19 -19.10 -10.25
N GLY A 189 -29.21 -20.43 -10.12
CA GLY A 189 -28.94 -21.37 -11.20
C GLY A 189 -27.47 -21.42 -11.68
N TYR A 190 -26.55 -20.73 -10.99
CA TYR A 190 -25.13 -20.73 -11.34
C TYR A 190 -24.35 -21.83 -10.61
N THR A 191 -23.36 -22.41 -11.29
CA THR A 191 -22.41 -23.35 -10.69
C THR A 191 -21.07 -22.65 -10.49
N ALA A 192 -20.74 -22.33 -9.25
CA ALA A 192 -19.42 -21.84 -8.85
C ALA A 192 -18.41 -23.00 -8.79
N TYR A 193 -17.17 -22.72 -9.19
CA TYR A 193 -16.08 -23.67 -9.20
C TYR A 193 -14.89 -23.15 -8.39
N ALA A 194 -14.30 -24.00 -7.57
CA ALA A 194 -13.02 -23.75 -6.89
C ALA A 194 -12.26 -25.06 -6.72
N LYS A 195 -10.94 -25.01 -6.55
CA LYS A 195 -10.15 -26.14 -6.08
C LYS A 195 -10.31 -26.34 -4.58
N ASN A 196 -10.12 -25.23 -3.85
CA ASN A 196 -10.22 -25.11 -2.41
C ASN A 196 -10.92 -23.79 -2.09
N ILE A 197 -11.68 -23.75 -1.00
CA ILE A 197 -12.29 -22.53 -0.51
C ILE A 197 -11.90 -22.28 0.95
N ILE A 198 -11.36 -21.10 1.22
CA ILE A 198 -11.03 -20.60 2.56
C ILE A 198 -12.09 -19.55 2.91
N LEU A 199 -12.99 -19.88 3.84
CA LEU A 199 -14.07 -19.00 4.26
C LEU A 199 -13.66 -18.18 5.49
N LYS A 200 -13.29 -16.92 5.29
CA LYS A 200 -13.16 -15.92 6.37
C LYS A 200 -14.35 -14.97 6.43
N GLY A 201 -15.10 -14.85 5.33
CA GLY A 201 -16.37 -14.12 5.23
C GLY A 201 -17.55 -15.05 4.95
N GLU A 202 -18.58 -14.52 4.29
CA GLU A 202 -19.83 -15.21 4.00
C GLU A 202 -19.92 -15.64 2.53
N LEU A 203 -20.45 -16.86 2.32
CA LEU A 203 -20.85 -17.37 1.01
C LEU A 203 -22.35 -17.64 1.03
N ASP A 204 -23.06 -17.00 0.11
CA ASP A 204 -24.52 -17.05 -0.04
C ASP A 204 -24.87 -17.75 -1.35
N LEU A 205 -25.33 -19.00 -1.26
CA LEU A 205 -25.79 -19.77 -2.42
C LEU A 205 -27.26 -19.43 -2.69
N GLN A 206 -27.53 -18.74 -3.79
CA GLN A 206 -28.89 -18.40 -4.19
C GLN A 206 -29.65 -19.65 -4.70
N GLN A 207 -30.92 -19.47 -5.06
CA GLN A 207 -31.78 -20.58 -5.50
C GLN A 207 -31.14 -21.40 -6.62
N ASN A 208 -31.10 -22.74 -6.45
CA ASN A 208 -30.52 -23.67 -7.42
C ASN A 208 -29.03 -23.42 -7.76
N ALA A 209 -28.32 -22.63 -6.96
CA ALA A 209 -26.89 -22.43 -7.12
C ALA A 209 -26.12 -23.65 -6.58
N ASN A 210 -24.99 -23.97 -7.21
CA ASN A 210 -24.10 -25.03 -6.77
C ASN A 210 -22.69 -24.48 -6.54
N LEU A 211 -21.96 -25.08 -5.59
CA LEU A 211 -20.51 -24.91 -5.45
C LEU A 211 -19.84 -26.26 -5.61
N ILE A 212 -19.00 -26.39 -6.64
CA ILE A 212 -18.15 -27.55 -6.89
C ILE A 212 -16.74 -27.22 -6.39
N SER A 213 -16.28 -27.96 -5.37
CA SER A 213 -14.94 -27.85 -4.78
C SER A 213 -14.29 -29.22 -4.70
N SER A 214 -13.02 -29.33 -5.09
CA SER A 214 -12.29 -30.59 -5.25
C SER A 214 -11.97 -31.29 -3.92
N ASN A 215 -11.86 -30.53 -2.83
CA ASN A 215 -11.48 -31.03 -1.50
C ASN A 215 -12.59 -30.78 -0.46
N LYS A 216 -13.76 -31.42 -0.64
CA LYS A 216 -14.73 -31.55 0.46
C LYS A 216 -14.32 -32.65 1.44
#